data_AF-A0A3M8D834-F1
#
_entry.id   AF-A0A3M8D834-F1
#
_cell.length_a   1.000
_cell.length_b   1.000
_cell.length_c   1.000
_cell.angle_alpha   90.00
_cell.angle_beta   90.00
_cell.angle_gamma   90.00
#
_symmetry.space_group_name_H-M   'P 1'
#
loop_
_entity.id
_entity.type
_entity.pdbx_description
1 polymer ?
#
loop_
_entity_poly.entity_id
_entity_poly.type
_entity_poly.pdbx_seq_one_letter_code
_entity_poly.pdbx_strand_id
1 'polypeptide(L)'
;MRRNPILTTVGWALYAIALLLIYHLLIKPAFLDLTWIALLVFLPLLAFCFYVVHPKERRQVLAFTIAALLLDRALTRVDVKTTAALLIGGAIAIIVIALLAKWYGRLNWKAVGSLVIVALLANVTFNRDTLAALSHFTVKYESDRLYNGQWVDYFPMALYDVDHDGKQEIITYGNAEELPLPEEAAKKPETEEEKKALADKLLHLQPEPVSLYVLTWKDGKMVRMPNDQIPAETMTVLKQQLPTDYPGFPYYTMKDGQLVPNVQRQPYAEAMLQVGTAPYRAFMLDMDNIANQLEENDGSMDLRRQMGSKYKDLHIKGGMLTGTYDGKPFGGTTKATKLMTTMMLPDGSEGLITMGEHLSVLKVEADGTLTEAYTLTRKEAELATGEFIPADIDHDKVDELLIAGKPSYILKPKADGTWEILWASAENDKSFRFSNFASVGAGQPEIIAKAKSWVSTTDSRYLSGYNYTPDGLEENWRIYLPLINVQVGDVDGDKQNEIVATIYNTHRVLVFKPHNVPVLTLTIILFIGLLGYGVVRRVRHA
;
A
#
# COMPACT_ATOMS: atom_id res chain seq x y z
N MET A 1 -28.87 4.55 -46.38
CA MET A 1 -27.42 4.32 -46.46
C MET A 1 -27.06 3.06 -45.70
N ARG A 2 -26.65 1.97 -46.39
CA ARG A 2 -26.15 0.74 -45.76
C ARG A 2 -24.87 1.09 -45.00
N ARG A 3 -24.95 1.26 -43.67
CA ARG A 3 -23.79 1.57 -42.82
C ARG A 3 -22.75 0.45 -42.98
N ASN A 4 -21.50 0.81 -43.23
CA ASN A 4 -20.41 -0.15 -43.41
C ASN A 4 -20.36 -1.10 -42.19
N PRO A 5 -20.41 -2.42 -42.41
CA PRO A 5 -20.44 -3.44 -41.36
C PRO A 5 -19.25 -3.38 -40.40
N ILE A 6 -18.11 -2.85 -40.83
CA ILE A 6 -16.88 -2.71 -40.04
C ILE A 6 -16.96 -1.48 -39.14
N LEU A 7 -17.33 -0.32 -39.70
CA LEU A 7 -17.50 0.93 -38.95
C LEU A 7 -18.51 0.80 -37.79
N THR A 8 -19.56 0.00 -37.98
CA THR A 8 -20.54 -0.27 -36.91
C THR A 8 -19.96 -1.13 -35.78
N THR A 9 -19.09 -2.09 -36.08
CA THR A 9 -18.46 -2.96 -35.07
C THR A 9 -17.41 -2.19 -34.26
N VAL A 10 -16.59 -1.40 -34.95
CA VAL A 10 -15.58 -0.52 -34.35
C VAL A 10 -16.25 0.51 -33.44
N GLY A 11 -17.37 1.11 -33.86
CA GLY A 11 -18.12 2.05 -33.03
C GLY A 11 -18.60 1.45 -31.70
N TRP A 12 -19.10 0.22 -31.70
CA TRP A 12 -19.50 -0.48 -30.46
C TRP A 12 -18.32 -0.86 -29.58
N ALA A 13 -17.19 -1.26 -30.18
CA ALA A 13 -15.97 -1.56 -29.43
C ALA A 13 -15.39 -0.30 -28.75
N LEU A 14 -15.29 0.81 -29.48
CA LEU A 14 -14.87 2.10 -28.93
C LEU A 14 -15.82 2.57 -27.82
N TYR A 15 -17.12 2.36 -27.97
CA TYR A 15 -18.08 2.69 -26.92
C TYR A 15 -17.90 1.83 -25.67
N ALA A 16 -17.63 0.52 -25.81
CA ALA A 16 -17.32 -0.34 -24.67
C ALA A 16 -16.03 0.08 -23.95
N ILE A 17 -14.97 0.41 -24.69
CA ILE A 17 -13.72 0.93 -24.11
C ILE A 17 -13.99 2.26 -23.38
N ALA A 18 -14.76 3.16 -23.98
CA ALA A 18 -15.14 4.41 -23.35
C ALA A 18 -15.89 4.18 -22.03
N LEU A 19 -16.87 3.28 -22.01
CA LEU A 19 -17.61 2.93 -20.79
C LEU A 19 -16.69 2.37 -19.70
N LEU A 20 -15.74 1.51 -20.06
CA LEU A 20 -14.76 0.94 -19.13
C LEU A 20 -13.91 2.05 -18.48
N LEU A 21 -13.35 2.95 -19.28
CA LEU A 21 -12.52 4.05 -18.81
C LEU A 21 -13.33 5.05 -17.98
N ILE A 22 -14.50 5.48 -18.47
CA ILE A 22 -15.38 6.42 -17.76
C ILE A 22 -15.79 5.83 -16.40
N TYR A 23 -16.14 4.54 -16.36
CA TYR A 23 -16.55 3.90 -15.11
C TYR A 23 -15.41 3.84 -14.09
N HIS A 24 -14.21 3.40 -14.50
CA HIS A 24 -13.10 3.18 -13.58
C HIS A 24 -12.29 4.43 -13.25
N LEU A 25 -12.25 5.43 -14.12
CA LEU A 25 -11.42 6.64 -13.96
C LEU A 25 -12.22 7.90 -13.62
N LEU A 26 -13.52 7.96 -13.93
CA LEU A 26 -14.36 9.10 -13.59
C LEU A 26 -15.40 8.76 -12.53
N ILE A 27 -16.28 7.78 -12.80
CA ILE A 27 -17.43 7.51 -11.94
C ILE A 27 -16.99 6.92 -10.60
N LYS A 28 -16.26 5.80 -10.60
CA LYS A 28 -15.84 5.15 -9.35
C LYS A 28 -14.99 6.09 -8.48
N PRO A 29 -13.94 6.76 -8.99
CA PRO A 29 -13.20 7.79 -8.25
C PRO A 29 -14.08 8.91 -7.69
N ALA A 30 -14.99 9.49 -8.49
CA ALA A 30 -15.87 10.55 -8.00
C ALA A 30 -16.75 10.07 -6.83
N PHE A 31 -17.27 8.84 -6.87
CA PHE A 31 -18.03 8.28 -5.75
C PHE A 31 -17.16 7.99 -4.52
N LEU A 32 -15.92 7.54 -4.72
CA LEU A 32 -14.97 7.30 -3.64
C LEU A 32 -14.52 8.60 -2.96
N ASP A 33 -14.45 9.70 -3.71
CA ASP A 33 -13.95 10.99 -3.21
C ASP A 33 -15.04 11.96 -2.74
N LEU A 34 -16.17 12.01 -3.44
CA LEU A 34 -17.23 12.99 -3.20
C LEU A 34 -18.50 12.39 -2.59
N THR A 35 -18.57 11.05 -2.48
CA THR A 35 -19.68 10.29 -1.88
C THR A 35 -21.09 10.77 -2.30
N TRP A 36 -21.81 11.49 -1.43
CA TRP A 36 -23.17 11.97 -1.69
C TRP A 36 -23.20 13.14 -2.68
N ILE A 37 -22.16 13.98 -2.75
CA ILE A 37 -22.04 15.03 -3.77
C ILE A 37 -21.94 14.37 -5.15
N ALA A 38 -21.15 13.29 -5.27
CA ALA A 38 -21.09 12.49 -6.49
C ALA A 38 -22.48 12.02 -6.92
N LEU A 39 -23.27 11.51 -5.98
CA LEU A 39 -24.63 11.05 -6.26
C LEU A 39 -25.54 12.18 -6.76
N LEU A 40 -25.51 13.35 -6.12
CA LEU A 40 -26.32 14.51 -6.52
C LEU A 40 -25.97 15.04 -7.91
N VAL A 41 -24.71 14.97 -8.31
CA VAL A 41 -24.27 15.35 -9.67
C VAL A 41 -24.57 14.23 -10.68
N PHE A 42 -24.39 12.98 -10.27
CA PHE A 42 -24.52 11.82 -11.14
C PHE A 42 -25.97 11.57 -11.57
N LEU A 43 -26.96 11.77 -10.72
CA LEU A 43 -28.37 11.54 -11.06
C LEU A 43 -28.88 12.46 -12.19
N PRO A 44 -28.71 13.81 -12.14
CA PRO A 44 -29.00 14.70 -13.26
C PRO A 44 -28.18 14.37 -14.50
N LEU A 45 -26.90 14.05 -14.34
CA LEU A 45 -26.03 13.69 -15.46
C LEU A 45 -26.53 12.42 -16.17
N LEU A 46 -26.97 11.41 -15.41
CA LEU A 46 -27.54 10.18 -15.95
C LEU A 46 -28.88 10.44 -16.66
N ALA A 47 -29.74 11.28 -16.08
CA ALA A 47 -30.99 11.72 -16.72
C ALA A 47 -30.71 12.47 -18.04
N PHE A 48 -29.69 13.34 -18.05
CA PHE A 48 -29.24 14.04 -19.25
C PHE A 48 -28.69 13.05 -20.30
N CYS A 49 -27.83 12.10 -19.91
CA CYS A 49 -27.34 11.05 -20.81
C CYS A 49 -28.49 10.27 -21.45
N PHE A 50 -29.51 9.90 -20.67
CA PHE A 50 -30.70 9.24 -21.17
C PHE A 50 -31.51 10.12 -22.13
N TYR A 51 -31.67 11.41 -21.81
CA TYR A 51 -32.39 12.37 -22.64
C TYR A 51 -31.73 12.54 -24.00
N VAL A 52 -30.41 12.72 -24.02
CA VAL A 52 -29.58 12.99 -25.19
C VAL A 52 -29.62 11.83 -26.19
N VAL A 53 -29.70 10.57 -25.74
CA VAL A 53 -29.85 9.44 -26.65
C VAL A 53 -31.19 9.50 -27.39
N HIS A 54 -31.13 9.34 -28.71
CA HIS A 54 -32.30 9.40 -29.59
C HIS A 54 -33.33 8.31 -29.21
N PRO A 55 -34.66 8.59 -29.17
CA PRO A 55 -35.65 7.69 -28.57
C PRO A 55 -35.66 6.28 -29.17
N LYS A 56 -35.43 6.18 -30.49
CA LYS A 56 -35.37 4.90 -31.22
C LYS A 56 -34.19 3.99 -30.82
N GLU A 57 -33.12 4.55 -30.25
CA GLU A 57 -31.89 3.82 -29.90
C GLU A 57 -31.68 3.66 -28.39
N ARG A 58 -32.47 4.36 -27.56
CA ARG A 58 -32.35 4.34 -26.08
C ARG A 58 -32.29 2.94 -25.50
N ARG A 59 -33.20 2.05 -25.94
CA ARG A 59 -33.24 0.66 -25.46
C ARG A 59 -31.94 -0.10 -25.77
N GLN A 60 -31.39 0.09 -26.97
CA GLN A 60 -30.15 -0.59 -27.38
C GLN A 60 -28.95 -0.04 -26.61
N VAL A 61 -28.80 1.27 -26.52
CA VAL A 61 -27.70 1.90 -25.80
C VAL A 61 -27.75 1.55 -24.30
N LEU A 62 -28.90 1.68 -23.65
CA LEU A 62 -29.06 1.32 -22.24
C LEU A 62 -28.77 -0.16 -21.98
N ALA A 63 -29.33 -1.05 -22.80
CA ALA A 63 -29.08 -2.48 -22.65
C ALA A 63 -27.59 -2.80 -22.85
N PHE A 64 -26.92 -2.13 -23.79
CA PHE A 64 -25.48 -2.28 -24.00
C PHE A 64 -24.67 -1.77 -22.80
N THR A 65 -24.96 -0.57 -22.29
CA THR A 65 -24.26 0.01 -21.14
C THR A 65 -24.43 -0.86 -19.89
N ILE A 66 -25.66 -1.27 -19.58
CA ILE A 66 -25.95 -2.14 -18.43
C ILE A 66 -25.28 -3.50 -18.62
N ALA A 67 -25.39 -4.11 -19.80
CA ALA A 67 -24.72 -5.39 -20.07
C ALA A 67 -23.19 -5.28 -19.98
N ALA A 68 -22.60 -4.17 -20.42
CA ALA A 68 -21.15 -3.95 -20.33
C ALA A 68 -20.71 -3.86 -18.87
N LEU A 69 -21.39 -3.04 -18.06
CA LEU A 69 -21.08 -2.90 -16.63
C LEU A 69 -21.35 -4.19 -15.84
N LEU A 70 -22.41 -4.92 -16.17
CA LEU A 70 -22.72 -6.21 -15.55
C LEU A 70 -21.71 -7.29 -15.94
N LEU A 71 -21.33 -7.36 -17.22
CA LEU A 71 -20.38 -8.37 -17.69
C LEU A 71 -19.02 -8.12 -17.09
N ASP A 72 -18.59 -6.87 -17.15
CA ASP A 72 -17.39 -6.41 -16.48
C ASP A 72 -17.42 -6.84 -15.00
N ARG A 73 -18.48 -6.52 -14.25
CA ARG A 73 -18.60 -6.89 -12.82
C ARG A 73 -18.64 -8.39 -12.59
N ALA A 74 -19.34 -9.14 -13.44
CA ALA A 74 -19.48 -10.57 -13.33
C ALA A 74 -18.14 -11.27 -13.51
N LEU A 75 -17.36 -10.91 -14.53
CA LEU A 75 -16.04 -11.51 -14.77
C LEU A 75 -15.06 -11.29 -13.61
N THR A 76 -15.25 -10.22 -12.84
CA THR A 76 -14.36 -9.90 -11.71
C THR A 76 -14.75 -10.49 -10.36
N ARG A 77 -15.97 -10.98 -10.18
CA ARG A 77 -16.43 -11.59 -8.91
C ARG A 77 -16.50 -13.11 -8.94
N VAL A 78 -15.94 -13.72 -9.99
CA VAL A 78 -15.77 -15.17 -10.05
C VAL A 78 -14.58 -15.52 -9.17
N ASP A 79 -14.76 -15.37 -7.86
CA ASP A 79 -13.81 -15.79 -6.83
C ASP A 79 -14.00 -17.29 -6.62
N VAL A 80 -13.48 -18.06 -7.57
CA VAL A 80 -13.63 -19.51 -7.59
C VAL A 80 -12.27 -20.16 -7.61
N LYS A 81 -12.09 -21.05 -6.63
CA LYS A 81 -10.82 -21.63 -6.21
C LYS A 81 -10.12 -22.49 -7.26
N THR A 82 -10.79 -22.80 -8.37
CA THR A 82 -10.20 -23.56 -9.49
C THR A 82 -10.35 -22.80 -10.79
N THR A 83 -9.28 -22.79 -11.60
CA THR A 83 -9.26 -22.17 -12.93
C THR A 83 -10.39 -22.69 -13.81
N ALA A 84 -10.75 -23.97 -13.68
CA ALA A 84 -11.86 -24.58 -14.40
C ALA A 84 -13.22 -23.97 -14.02
N ALA A 85 -13.49 -23.79 -12.72
CA ALA A 85 -14.73 -23.17 -12.28
C ALA A 85 -14.78 -21.66 -12.60
N LEU A 86 -13.62 -21.00 -12.64
CA LEU A 86 -13.51 -19.62 -13.11
C LEU A 86 -13.85 -19.49 -14.60
N LEU A 87 -13.31 -20.40 -15.43
CA LEU A 87 -13.61 -20.45 -16.86
C LEU A 87 -15.09 -20.79 -17.13
N ILE A 88 -15.66 -21.77 -16.41
CA ILE A 88 -17.07 -22.15 -16.55
C ILE A 88 -17.99 -21.03 -16.07
N GLY A 89 -17.73 -20.46 -14.90
CA GLY A 89 -18.50 -19.34 -14.35
C GLY A 89 -18.45 -18.11 -15.24
N GLY A 90 -17.26 -17.75 -15.74
CA GLY A 90 -17.07 -16.69 -16.72
C GLY A 90 -17.81 -16.95 -18.03
N ALA A 91 -17.73 -18.17 -18.57
CA ALA A 91 -18.44 -18.54 -19.79
C ALA A 91 -19.97 -18.46 -19.61
N ILE A 92 -20.51 -18.93 -18.49
CA ILE A 92 -21.94 -18.83 -18.17
C ILE A 92 -22.36 -17.37 -18.07
N ALA A 93 -21.60 -16.53 -17.37
CA ALA A 93 -21.88 -15.10 -17.25
C ALA A 93 -21.91 -14.41 -18.63
N ILE A 94 -20.91 -14.70 -19.47
CA ILE A 94 -20.84 -14.21 -20.86
C ILE A 94 -22.08 -14.62 -21.64
N ILE A 95 -22.45 -15.91 -21.60
CA ILE A 95 -23.61 -16.44 -22.34
C ILE A 95 -24.91 -15.78 -21.87
N VAL A 96 -25.14 -15.74 -20.55
CA VAL A 96 -26.37 -15.16 -19.98
C VAL A 96 -26.49 -13.68 -20.33
N ILE A 97 -25.41 -12.90 -20.16
CA ILE A 97 -25.42 -11.47 -20.44
C ILE A 97 -25.53 -11.21 -21.95
N ALA A 98 -24.86 -12.00 -22.80
CA ALA A 98 -24.98 -11.92 -24.24
C ALA A 98 -26.42 -12.22 -24.71
N LEU A 99 -27.08 -13.22 -24.13
CA LEU A 99 -28.47 -13.55 -24.41
C LEU A 99 -29.42 -12.44 -23.95
N LEU A 100 -29.21 -11.85 -22.77
CA LEU A 100 -30.00 -10.71 -22.29
C LEU A 100 -29.82 -9.47 -23.17
N ALA A 101 -28.57 -9.13 -23.51
CA ALA A 101 -28.23 -8.07 -24.46
C ALA A 101 -28.90 -8.30 -25.83
N LYS A 102 -28.94 -9.55 -26.30
CA LYS A 102 -29.57 -9.91 -27.57
C LYS A 102 -31.09 -9.85 -27.52
N TRP A 103 -31.70 -10.51 -26.54
CA TRP A 103 -33.15 -10.72 -26.46
C TRP A 103 -33.88 -9.50 -25.91
N TYR A 104 -33.45 -9.01 -24.74
CA TYR A 104 -34.02 -7.81 -24.13
C TYR A 104 -33.52 -6.54 -24.81
N GLY A 105 -32.23 -6.42 -25.09
CA GLY A 105 -31.66 -5.22 -25.73
C GLY A 105 -31.95 -5.10 -27.23
N ARG A 106 -32.34 -6.20 -27.90
CA ARG A 106 -32.43 -6.31 -29.37
C ARG A 106 -31.15 -5.84 -30.06
N LEU A 107 -29.99 -6.11 -29.46
CA LEU A 107 -28.69 -5.74 -29.99
C LEU A 107 -28.31 -6.61 -31.20
N ASN A 108 -27.53 -6.05 -32.12
CA ASN A 108 -26.93 -6.83 -33.20
C ASN A 108 -25.82 -7.73 -32.62
N TRP A 109 -25.60 -8.91 -33.21
CA TRP A 109 -24.54 -9.84 -32.81
C TRP A 109 -23.15 -9.19 -32.85
N LYS A 110 -22.95 -8.19 -33.70
CA LYS A 110 -21.71 -7.38 -33.73
C LYS A 110 -21.51 -6.58 -32.45
N ALA A 111 -22.57 -5.96 -31.92
CA ALA A 111 -22.50 -5.22 -30.68
C ALA A 111 -22.23 -6.18 -29.50
N VAL A 112 -22.93 -7.32 -29.47
CA VAL A 112 -22.71 -8.37 -28.48
C VAL A 112 -21.26 -8.88 -28.55
N GLY A 113 -20.75 -9.16 -29.75
CA GLY A 113 -19.36 -9.57 -29.97
C GLY A 113 -18.35 -8.52 -29.50
N SER A 114 -18.53 -7.24 -29.84
CA SER A 114 -17.67 -6.15 -29.36
C SER A 114 -17.66 -6.05 -27.84
N LEU A 115 -18.84 -6.19 -27.20
CA LEU A 115 -18.98 -6.16 -25.75
C LEU A 115 -18.19 -7.30 -25.08
N VAL A 116 -18.34 -8.53 -25.58
CA VAL A 116 -17.65 -9.71 -25.03
C VAL A 116 -16.14 -9.61 -25.27
N ILE A 117 -15.71 -9.25 -26.47
CA ILE A 117 -14.29 -9.14 -26.81
C ILE A 117 -13.61 -8.07 -25.94
N VAL A 118 -14.20 -6.88 -25.83
CA VAL A 118 -13.62 -5.80 -25.02
C VAL A 118 -13.60 -6.19 -23.54
N ALA A 119 -14.66 -6.80 -23.01
CA ALA A 119 -14.69 -7.26 -21.63
C ALA A 119 -13.61 -8.32 -21.35
N LEU A 120 -13.43 -9.29 -22.25
CA LEU A 120 -12.39 -10.31 -22.13
C LEU A 120 -10.98 -9.69 -22.22
N LEU A 121 -10.74 -8.83 -23.21
CA LEU A 121 -9.44 -8.16 -23.36
C LEU A 121 -9.11 -7.30 -22.13
N ALA A 122 -10.08 -6.58 -21.59
CA ALA A 122 -9.89 -5.77 -20.39
C ALA A 122 -9.50 -6.63 -19.18
N ASN A 123 -10.19 -7.76 -18.97
CA ASN A 123 -9.93 -8.66 -17.84
C ASN A 123 -8.61 -9.44 -17.97
N VAL A 124 -8.16 -9.75 -19.18
CA VAL A 124 -6.88 -10.43 -19.41
C VAL A 124 -5.70 -9.46 -19.33
N THR A 125 -5.89 -8.21 -19.77
CA THR A 125 -4.80 -7.23 -19.87
C THR A 125 -4.58 -6.45 -18.57
N PHE A 126 -5.64 -6.18 -17.80
CA PHE A 126 -5.56 -5.35 -16.61
C PHE A 126 -6.18 -6.06 -15.41
N ASN A 127 -5.49 -6.03 -14.27
CA ASN A 127 -6.18 -6.27 -13.01
C ASN A 127 -7.15 -5.10 -12.78
N ARG A 128 -8.43 -5.44 -12.63
CA ARG A 128 -9.50 -4.44 -12.53
C ARG A 128 -9.37 -3.59 -11.27
N ASP A 129 -8.94 -4.19 -10.17
CA ASP A 129 -8.86 -3.47 -8.90
C ASP A 129 -7.83 -2.35 -8.98
N THR A 130 -6.80 -2.51 -9.80
CA THR A 130 -5.74 -1.53 -10.03
C THR A 130 -6.00 -0.57 -11.19
N LEU A 131 -7.11 -0.72 -11.95
CA LEU A 131 -7.44 0.19 -13.06
C LEU A 131 -7.56 1.65 -12.62
N ALA A 132 -7.93 1.90 -11.35
CA ALA A 132 -7.98 3.25 -10.80
C ALA A 132 -6.59 3.93 -10.75
N ALA A 133 -5.51 3.15 -10.80
CA ALA A 133 -4.14 3.68 -10.86
C ALA A 133 -3.76 4.20 -12.25
N LEU A 134 -4.43 3.76 -13.33
CA LEU A 134 -4.13 4.18 -14.72
C LEU A 134 -4.29 5.69 -14.97
N SER A 135 -4.80 6.45 -14.01
CA SER A 135 -4.74 7.91 -14.08
C SER A 135 -3.29 8.41 -14.16
N HIS A 136 -2.36 7.75 -13.47
CA HIS A 136 -0.95 8.17 -13.35
C HIS A 136 0.06 7.01 -13.44
N PHE A 137 -0.37 5.77 -13.17
CA PHE A 137 0.50 4.60 -13.04
C PHE A 137 -0.02 3.38 -13.78
N THR A 138 0.90 2.58 -14.29
CA THR A 138 0.66 1.21 -14.77
C THR A 138 1.14 0.21 -13.75
N VAL A 139 0.38 -0.87 -13.53
CA VAL A 139 0.88 -2.01 -12.75
C VAL A 139 1.89 -2.76 -13.62
N LYS A 140 3.13 -2.72 -13.19
CA LYS A 140 4.25 -3.37 -13.85
C LYS A 140 4.38 -4.83 -13.40
N TYR A 141 4.11 -5.08 -12.12
CA TYR A 141 4.13 -6.41 -11.55
C TYR A 141 3.15 -6.52 -10.38
N GLU A 142 2.52 -7.69 -10.27
CA GLU A 142 1.73 -8.13 -9.13
C GLU A 142 2.23 -9.54 -8.77
N SER A 143 2.66 -9.73 -7.53
CA SER A 143 3.07 -11.05 -7.08
C SER A 143 1.88 -11.97 -6.86
N ASP A 144 2.13 -13.27 -6.94
CA ASP A 144 1.27 -14.23 -6.27
C ASP A 144 1.23 -13.94 -4.76
N ARG A 145 0.27 -14.56 -4.07
CA ARG A 145 0.16 -14.43 -2.62
C ARG A 145 1.42 -15.01 -1.96
N LEU A 146 2.17 -14.18 -1.23
CA LEU A 146 3.45 -14.55 -0.63
C LEU A 146 3.31 -15.29 0.71
N TYR A 147 2.12 -15.27 1.31
CA TYR A 147 1.85 -15.86 2.62
C TYR A 147 0.58 -16.71 2.61
N ASN A 148 0.73 -17.96 3.00
CA ASN A 148 -0.31 -18.96 3.04
C ASN A 148 -0.95 -19.13 4.43
N GLY A 149 -0.68 -18.26 5.41
CA GLY A 149 -1.35 -18.32 6.70
C GLY A 149 -2.60 -17.44 6.81
N GLN A 150 -3.17 -17.39 8.02
CA GLN A 150 -4.42 -16.65 8.33
C GLN A 150 -4.27 -15.68 9.50
N TRP A 151 -3.09 -15.60 10.13
CA TRP A 151 -2.93 -14.88 11.39
C TRP A 151 -2.32 -13.50 11.28
N VAL A 152 -1.53 -13.28 10.23
CA VAL A 152 -0.89 -12.01 9.94
C VAL A 152 -1.65 -11.33 8.81
N ASP A 153 -1.98 -10.06 8.96
CA ASP A 153 -2.71 -9.28 7.95
C ASP A 153 -1.80 -8.76 6.84
N TYR A 154 -0.52 -8.50 7.16
CA TYR A 154 0.51 -8.03 6.24
C TYR A 154 1.91 -8.22 6.82
N PHE A 155 2.91 -8.31 5.94
CA PHE A 155 4.32 -8.30 6.32
C PHE A 155 4.96 -6.93 6.04
N PRO A 156 5.94 -6.49 6.85
CA PRO A 156 6.71 -5.30 6.54
C PRO A 156 7.46 -5.49 5.23
N MET A 157 7.80 -4.36 4.61
CA MET A 157 8.48 -4.34 3.33
C MET A 157 9.48 -3.20 3.28
N ALA A 158 10.66 -3.50 2.74
CA ALA A 158 11.74 -2.55 2.51
C ALA A 158 12.33 -2.77 1.11
N LEU A 159 13.08 -1.76 0.63
CA LEU A 159 13.85 -1.83 -0.61
C LEU A 159 15.34 -1.73 -0.27
N TYR A 160 16.16 -2.59 -0.86
CA TYR A 160 17.60 -2.60 -0.66
C TYR A 160 18.32 -3.18 -1.86
N ASP A 161 19.45 -2.60 -2.23
CA ASP A 161 20.33 -3.11 -3.29
C ASP A 161 21.23 -4.22 -2.72
N VAL A 162 20.80 -5.48 -2.92
CA VAL A 162 21.39 -6.66 -2.27
C VAL A 162 22.71 -7.08 -2.91
N ASP A 163 22.83 -6.93 -4.22
CA ASP A 163 24.01 -7.36 -5.00
C ASP A 163 24.87 -6.19 -5.53
N HIS A 164 24.52 -4.96 -5.16
CA HIS A 164 25.21 -3.73 -5.54
C HIS A 164 25.22 -3.46 -7.04
N ASP A 165 24.18 -3.92 -7.75
CA ASP A 165 24.02 -3.69 -9.19
C ASP A 165 23.31 -2.36 -9.52
N GLY A 166 22.89 -1.62 -8.48
CA GLY A 166 22.20 -0.34 -8.58
C GLY A 166 20.68 -0.46 -8.69
N LYS A 167 20.13 -1.68 -8.71
CA LYS A 167 18.69 -1.95 -8.57
C LYS A 167 18.38 -2.22 -7.10
N GLN A 168 17.12 -2.01 -6.73
CA GLN A 168 16.67 -2.29 -5.38
C GLN A 168 15.74 -3.51 -5.37
N GLU A 169 16.13 -4.54 -4.63
CA GLU A 169 15.29 -5.69 -4.35
C GLU A 169 14.17 -5.35 -3.36
N ILE A 170 13.02 -5.98 -3.57
CA ILE A 170 11.91 -5.93 -2.62
C ILE A 170 12.13 -7.01 -1.56
N ILE A 171 12.23 -6.58 -0.31
CA ILE A 171 12.46 -7.47 0.82
C ILE A 171 11.20 -7.52 1.68
N THR A 172 10.68 -8.72 1.87
CA THR A 172 9.54 -8.97 2.77
C THR A 172 9.59 -10.39 3.32
N TYR A 173 8.61 -10.77 4.12
CA TYR A 173 8.46 -12.11 4.65
C TYR A 173 7.38 -12.88 3.89
N GLY A 174 7.53 -14.20 3.83
CA GLY A 174 6.58 -15.08 3.16
C GLY A 174 6.79 -16.55 3.52
N ASN A 175 5.83 -17.39 3.15
CA ASN A 175 5.92 -18.84 3.31
C ASN A 175 5.19 -19.62 2.21
N ALA A 176 4.79 -18.95 1.13
CA ALA A 176 3.98 -19.55 0.08
C ALA A 176 4.73 -20.60 -0.76
N GLU A 177 6.06 -20.51 -0.86
CA GLU A 177 6.90 -21.51 -1.51
C GLU A 177 7.21 -22.69 -0.58
N GLU A 178 7.30 -22.44 0.73
CA GLU A 178 7.63 -23.45 1.74
C GLU A 178 6.40 -24.25 2.20
N LEU A 179 5.21 -23.64 2.17
CA LEU A 179 3.95 -24.26 2.54
C LEU A 179 2.98 -24.28 1.35
N PRO A 180 2.33 -25.41 1.06
CA PRO A 180 1.27 -25.43 0.06
C PRO A 180 0.16 -24.45 0.45
N LEU A 181 -0.56 -23.93 -0.54
CA LEU A 181 -1.80 -23.19 -0.31
C LEU A 181 -2.65 -23.96 0.70
N PRO A 182 -3.24 -23.30 1.73
CA PRO A 182 -4.07 -24.00 2.69
C PRO A 182 -5.11 -24.79 1.93
N GLU A 183 -5.06 -26.11 2.04
CA GLU A 183 -6.04 -26.96 1.37
C GLU A 183 -7.44 -26.46 1.72
N GLU A 184 -8.29 -26.40 0.69
CA GLU A 184 -9.62 -25.84 0.76
C GLU A 184 -10.36 -26.30 2.02
N ALA A 185 -10.74 -25.35 2.87
CA ALA A 185 -11.65 -25.55 4.00
C ALA A 185 -11.48 -26.93 4.64
N ALA A 186 -10.40 -27.12 5.41
CA ALA A 186 -10.09 -28.32 6.19
C ALA A 186 -11.33 -29.21 6.32
N LYS A 187 -11.33 -30.36 5.61
CA LYS A 187 -12.49 -31.26 5.50
C LYS A 187 -13.22 -31.25 6.83
N LYS A 188 -14.51 -30.89 6.82
CA LYS A 188 -15.30 -30.84 8.06
C LYS A 188 -15.05 -32.18 8.77
N PRO A 189 -14.47 -32.17 9.97
CA PRO A 189 -14.08 -33.40 10.62
C PRO A 189 -15.33 -34.26 10.81
N GLU A 190 -15.31 -35.46 10.22
CA GLU A 190 -16.47 -36.35 10.21
C GLU A 190 -16.51 -37.21 11.46
N THR A 191 -15.34 -37.49 12.03
CA THR A 191 -15.18 -38.27 13.27
C THR A 191 -14.97 -37.38 14.51
N GLU A 192 -15.30 -37.89 15.70
CA GLU A 192 -15.04 -37.20 16.96
C GLU A 192 -13.54 -37.00 17.24
N GLU A 193 -12.68 -37.92 16.76
CA GLU A 193 -11.23 -37.79 16.87
C GLU A 193 -10.67 -36.67 15.99
N GLU A 194 -11.15 -36.54 14.75
CA GLU A 194 -10.79 -35.43 13.87
C GLU A 194 -11.34 -34.09 14.40
N LYS A 195 -12.53 -34.08 15.01
CA LYS A 195 -13.09 -32.88 15.65
C LYS A 195 -12.23 -32.45 16.81
N LYS A 196 -11.77 -33.41 17.63
CA LYS A 196 -10.88 -33.14 18.76
C LYS A 196 -9.50 -32.67 18.30
N ALA A 197 -8.92 -33.30 17.28
CA ALA A 197 -7.64 -32.88 16.70
C ALA A 197 -7.71 -31.49 16.04
N LEU A 198 -8.80 -31.19 15.32
CA LEU A 198 -9.04 -29.85 14.77
C LEU A 198 -9.26 -28.83 15.89
N ALA A 199 -10.02 -29.18 16.93
CA ALA A 199 -10.20 -28.33 18.11
C ALA A 199 -8.86 -28.05 18.80
N ASP A 200 -8.03 -29.07 19.03
CA ASP A 200 -6.69 -28.95 19.64
C ASP A 200 -5.76 -28.07 18.79
N LYS A 201 -5.80 -28.25 17.46
CA LYS A 201 -5.08 -27.40 16.48
C LYS A 201 -5.58 -25.94 16.49
N LEU A 202 -6.87 -25.72 16.69
CA LEU A 202 -7.46 -24.37 16.80
C LEU A 202 -7.29 -23.76 18.20
N LEU A 203 -7.08 -24.57 19.23
CA LEU A 203 -6.88 -24.18 20.63
C LEU A 203 -5.47 -23.68 20.90
N HIS A 204 -4.46 -24.17 20.17
CA HIS A 204 -3.06 -23.79 20.34
C HIS A 204 -2.55 -23.08 19.09
N LEU A 205 -2.07 -21.86 19.25
CA LEU A 205 -1.37 -21.17 18.17
C LEU A 205 -0.05 -21.92 17.92
N GLN A 206 0.22 -22.26 16.67
CA GLN A 206 1.41 -23.01 16.28
C GLN A 206 2.44 -22.04 15.68
N PRO A 207 3.75 -22.30 15.87
CA PRO A 207 4.76 -21.65 15.06
C PRO A 207 4.50 -21.89 13.57
N GLU A 208 4.59 -20.83 12.77
CA GLU A 208 4.50 -20.96 11.31
C GLU A 208 5.87 -20.71 10.69
N PRO A 209 6.36 -21.59 9.80
CA PRO A 209 7.60 -21.31 9.09
C PRO A 209 7.40 -20.09 8.20
N VAL A 210 8.37 -19.16 8.25
CA VAL A 210 8.41 -17.94 7.45
C VAL A 210 9.84 -17.66 7.03
N SER A 211 10.06 -17.46 5.74
CA SER A 211 11.36 -17.13 5.19
C SER A 211 11.41 -15.65 4.80
N LEU A 212 12.62 -15.10 4.79
CA LEU A 212 12.88 -13.85 4.08
C LEU A 212 12.72 -14.10 2.58
N TYR A 213 11.98 -13.24 1.91
CA TYR A 213 11.77 -13.22 0.47
C TYR A 213 12.45 -11.97 -0.07
N VAL A 214 13.42 -12.17 -0.94
CA VAL A 214 14.12 -11.11 -1.67
C VAL A 214 13.72 -11.24 -3.14
N LEU A 215 12.93 -10.30 -3.63
CA LEU A 215 12.44 -10.30 -5.01
C LEU A 215 13.28 -9.34 -5.84
N THR A 216 13.94 -9.87 -6.87
CA THR A 216 14.80 -9.13 -7.80
C THR A 216 14.20 -9.13 -9.19
N TRP A 217 14.44 -8.07 -9.96
CA TRP A 217 13.96 -7.94 -11.32
C TRP A 217 14.97 -8.53 -12.32
N LYS A 218 14.58 -9.63 -12.97
CA LYS A 218 15.44 -10.35 -13.91
C LYS A 218 14.68 -10.74 -15.18
N ASP A 219 15.26 -10.44 -16.34
CA ASP A 219 14.73 -10.82 -17.66
C ASP A 219 13.26 -10.40 -17.89
N GLY A 220 12.88 -9.22 -17.38
CA GLY A 220 11.53 -8.66 -17.51
C GLY A 220 10.48 -9.25 -16.56
N LYS A 221 10.90 -10.01 -15.54
CA LYS A 221 10.02 -10.58 -14.52
C LYS A 221 10.65 -10.42 -13.14
N MET A 222 9.80 -10.37 -12.11
CA MET A 222 10.27 -10.53 -10.74
C MET A 222 10.51 -12.00 -10.43
N VAL A 223 11.65 -12.29 -9.82
CA VAL A 223 12.04 -13.63 -9.37
C VAL A 223 12.55 -13.55 -7.94
N ARG A 224 12.31 -14.60 -7.15
CA ARG A 224 12.87 -14.71 -5.82
C ARG A 224 14.35 -15.07 -5.91
N MET A 225 15.21 -14.28 -5.28
CA MET A 225 16.61 -14.62 -5.03
C MET A 225 16.66 -15.67 -3.90
N PRO A 226 17.28 -16.84 -4.14
CA PRO A 226 17.47 -17.84 -3.09
C PRO A 226 18.31 -17.29 -1.93
N ASN A 227 17.86 -17.55 -0.69
CA ASN A 227 18.50 -17.01 0.51
C ASN A 227 19.95 -17.50 0.71
N ASP A 228 20.32 -18.65 0.14
CA ASP A 228 21.66 -19.21 0.13
C ASP A 228 22.64 -18.45 -0.79
N GLN A 229 22.12 -17.64 -1.71
CA GLN A 229 22.92 -16.77 -2.58
C GLN A 229 23.21 -15.40 -1.95
N ILE A 230 22.54 -15.06 -0.85
CA ILE A 230 22.69 -13.78 -0.17
C ILE A 230 23.84 -13.89 0.85
N PRO A 231 24.86 -13.02 0.79
CA PRO A 231 25.94 -13.00 1.78
C PRO A 231 25.39 -12.87 3.22
N ALA A 232 25.97 -13.58 4.17
CA ALA A 232 25.52 -13.57 5.57
C ALA A 232 25.56 -12.17 6.20
N GLU A 233 26.50 -11.33 5.77
CA GLU A 233 26.59 -9.93 6.20
C GLU A 233 25.39 -9.13 5.72
N THR A 234 25.05 -9.22 4.42
CA THR A 234 23.88 -8.56 3.82
C THR A 234 22.60 -9.06 4.46
N MET A 235 22.43 -10.38 4.63
CA MET A 235 21.29 -10.98 5.30
C MET A 235 21.06 -10.40 6.71
N THR A 236 22.13 -10.12 7.45
CA THR A 236 22.03 -9.46 8.77
C THR A 236 21.49 -8.05 8.65
N VAL A 237 21.95 -7.27 7.66
CA VAL A 237 21.46 -5.91 7.38
C VAL A 237 19.98 -5.93 7.00
N LEU A 238 19.57 -6.86 6.14
CA LEU A 238 18.17 -6.99 5.73
C LEU A 238 17.25 -7.26 6.92
N LYS A 239 17.66 -8.16 7.82
CA LYS A 239 16.92 -8.46 9.06
C LYS A 239 16.83 -7.27 10.01
N GLN A 240 17.86 -6.41 10.06
CA GLN A 240 17.83 -5.18 10.86
C GLN A 240 16.87 -4.13 10.27
N GLN A 241 16.72 -4.08 8.94
CA GLN A 241 15.85 -3.11 8.27
C GLN A 241 14.36 -3.45 8.37
N LEU A 242 14.02 -4.73 8.45
CA LEU A 242 12.63 -5.16 8.63
C LEU A 242 12.26 -5.13 10.12
N PRO A 243 11.19 -4.43 10.53
CA PRO A 243 10.73 -4.49 11.91
C PRO A 243 10.34 -5.92 12.29
N THR A 244 10.82 -6.37 13.45
CA THR A 244 10.59 -7.71 14.02
C THR A 244 9.28 -7.81 14.81
N ASP A 245 8.67 -6.67 15.17
CA ASP A 245 7.46 -6.61 15.97
C ASP A 245 6.21 -6.40 15.10
N TYR A 246 5.28 -7.34 15.20
CA TYR A 246 3.96 -7.24 14.59
C TYR A 246 2.96 -6.77 15.65
N PRO A 247 2.47 -5.53 15.59
CA PRO A 247 1.50 -5.00 16.56
C PRO A 247 0.08 -5.60 16.39
N GLY A 248 -0.07 -6.76 15.74
CA GLY A 248 -1.33 -7.46 15.52
C GLY A 248 -1.53 -8.59 16.52
N PHE A 249 -2.75 -8.70 17.07
CA PHE A 249 -3.16 -9.87 17.84
C PHE A 249 -3.49 -11.04 16.90
N PRO A 250 -3.01 -12.28 17.15
CA PRO A 250 -2.20 -12.69 18.30
C PRO A 250 -0.75 -12.22 18.10
N TYR A 251 -0.15 -11.66 19.14
CA TYR A 251 1.24 -11.16 19.11
C TYR A 251 2.18 -12.28 18.60
N TYR A 252 2.64 -12.21 17.36
CA TYR A 252 3.66 -13.09 16.81
C TYR A 252 4.99 -12.35 16.77
N THR A 253 6.06 -13.07 17.10
CA THR A 253 7.44 -12.60 16.90
C THR A 253 8.13 -13.46 15.86
N MET A 254 9.05 -12.84 15.12
CA MET A 254 9.91 -13.57 14.21
C MET A 254 11.09 -14.13 14.99
N LYS A 255 11.20 -15.46 15.05
CA LYS A 255 12.32 -16.16 15.67
C LYS A 255 12.77 -17.31 14.79
N ASP A 256 14.06 -17.35 14.46
CA ASP A 256 14.71 -18.44 13.71
C ASP A 256 13.99 -18.86 12.40
N GLY A 257 13.40 -17.90 11.67
CA GLY A 257 12.64 -18.20 10.44
C GLY A 257 11.25 -18.79 10.72
N GLN A 258 10.68 -18.49 11.87
CA GLN A 258 9.33 -18.87 12.24
C GLN A 258 8.59 -17.66 12.84
N LEU A 259 7.31 -17.54 12.55
CA LEU A 259 6.38 -16.75 13.33
C LEU A 259 6.00 -17.57 14.55
N VAL A 260 6.54 -17.20 15.71
CA VAL A 260 6.24 -17.87 16.98
C VAL A 260 5.16 -17.06 17.71
N PRO A 261 4.06 -17.68 18.15
CA PRO A 261 3.05 -16.97 18.91
C PRO A 261 3.58 -16.65 20.31
N ASN A 262 3.54 -15.38 20.70
CA ASN A 262 3.91 -14.94 22.05
C ASN A 262 2.88 -15.40 23.10
N VAL A 263 1.68 -15.82 22.67
CA VAL A 263 0.61 -16.28 23.56
C VAL A 263 -0.06 -17.55 23.03
N GLN A 264 -0.48 -18.44 23.92
CA GLN A 264 -1.33 -19.58 23.56
C GLN A 264 -2.80 -19.23 23.77
N ARG A 265 -3.66 -19.65 22.83
CA ARG A 265 -5.06 -19.21 22.72
C ARG A 265 -5.88 -19.50 23.98
N GLN A 266 -5.70 -20.67 24.60
CA GLN A 266 -6.55 -21.09 25.72
C GLN A 266 -6.19 -20.41 27.06
N PRO A 267 -4.93 -20.41 27.54
CA PRO A 267 -4.59 -19.72 28.78
C PRO A 267 -4.81 -18.21 28.67
N TYR A 268 -4.56 -17.62 27.50
CA TYR A 268 -4.71 -16.19 27.30
C TYR A 268 -6.17 -15.77 27.11
N ALA A 269 -7.00 -16.53 26.38
CA ALA A 269 -8.44 -16.23 26.30
C ALA A 269 -9.13 -16.43 27.66
N GLU A 270 -8.83 -17.52 28.37
CA GLU A 270 -9.37 -17.77 29.72
C GLU A 270 -8.89 -16.72 30.73
N ALA A 271 -7.67 -16.21 30.58
CA ALA A 271 -7.13 -15.13 31.41
C ALA A 271 -7.57 -13.71 31.00
N MET A 272 -7.78 -13.43 29.71
CA MET A 272 -8.29 -12.16 29.19
C MET A 272 -9.77 -11.95 29.56
N LEU A 273 -10.52 -13.04 29.72
CA LEU A 273 -11.89 -13.01 30.26
C LEU A 273 -11.93 -12.63 31.75
N GLN A 274 -10.79 -12.64 32.46
CA GLN A 274 -10.68 -12.09 33.81
C GLN A 274 -10.52 -10.57 33.73
N VAL A 275 -11.66 -9.87 33.77
CA VAL A 275 -11.76 -8.41 33.85
C VAL A 275 -10.78 -7.88 34.91
N GLY A 276 -9.82 -7.05 34.51
CA GLY A 276 -8.84 -6.40 35.38
C GLY A 276 -7.41 -6.96 35.33
N THR A 277 -7.18 -8.22 34.92
CA THR A 277 -5.81 -8.78 34.84
C THR A 277 -5.20 -8.73 33.44
N ALA A 278 -6.02 -8.45 32.43
CA ALA A 278 -5.63 -8.44 31.03
C ALA A 278 -4.46 -7.47 30.71
N PRO A 279 -4.48 -6.19 31.13
CA PRO A 279 -3.37 -5.28 30.85
C PRO A 279 -2.05 -5.71 31.51
N TYR A 280 -2.11 -6.26 32.73
CA TYR A 280 -0.93 -6.74 33.45
C TYR A 280 -0.27 -7.92 32.72
N ARG A 281 -1.07 -8.85 32.20
CA ARG A 281 -0.54 -10.01 31.46
C ARG A 281 0.05 -9.62 30.11
N ALA A 282 -0.59 -8.68 29.39
CA ALA A 282 -0.01 -8.13 28.17
C ALA A 282 1.36 -7.48 28.45
N PHE A 283 1.44 -6.68 29.52
CA PHE A 283 2.70 -6.08 29.94
C PHE A 283 3.78 -7.10 30.31
N MET A 284 3.44 -8.19 31.02
CA MET A 284 4.42 -9.25 31.34
C MET A 284 4.94 -9.95 30.08
N LEU A 285 4.10 -10.16 29.07
CA LEU A 285 4.54 -10.74 27.79
C LEU A 285 5.46 -9.80 27.02
N ASP A 286 5.16 -8.50 27.03
CA ASP A 286 6.03 -7.50 26.44
C ASP A 286 7.39 -7.47 27.17
N MET A 287 7.39 -7.57 28.51
CA MET A 287 8.62 -7.67 29.30
C MET A 287 9.44 -8.92 28.98
N ASP A 288 8.79 -10.09 28.88
CA ASP A 288 9.47 -11.35 28.54
C ASP A 288 10.04 -11.28 27.12
N ASN A 289 9.31 -10.69 26.17
CA ASN A 289 9.80 -10.46 24.81
C ASN A 289 11.04 -9.56 24.79
N ILE A 290 10.99 -8.42 25.51
CA ILE A 290 12.12 -7.50 25.64
C ILE A 290 13.32 -8.22 26.30
N ALA A 291 13.09 -9.01 27.34
CA ALA A 291 14.15 -9.77 28.00
C ALA A 291 14.83 -10.77 27.05
N ASN A 292 14.05 -11.50 26.24
CA ASN A 292 14.57 -12.40 25.22
C ASN A 292 15.37 -11.64 24.15
N GLN A 293 14.87 -10.51 23.66
CA GLN A 293 15.57 -9.66 22.68
C GLN A 293 16.90 -9.14 23.24
N LEU A 294 16.93 -8.75 24.52
CA LEU A 294 18.16 -8.32 25.20
C LEU A 294 19.14 -9.48 25.34
N GLU A 295 18.69 -10.69 25.69
CA GLU A 295 19.57 -11.86 25.78
C GLU A 295 20.18 -12.23 24.41
N GLU A 296 19.38 -12.19 23.35
CA GLU A 296 19.82 -12.46 21.98
C GLU A 296 20.81 -11.42 21.45
N ASN A 297 20.69 -10.15 21.87
CA ASN A 297 21.53 -9.06 21.42
C ASN A 297 22.62 -8.64 22.43
N ASP A 298 23.08 -9.53 23.32
CA ASP A 298 24.13 -9.23 24.32
C ASP A 298 23.83 -7.97 25.17
N GLY A 299 22.57 -7.81 25.60
CA GLY A 299 22.09 -6.68 26.39
C GLY A 299 21.88 -5.38 25.61
N SER A 300 21.94 -5.42 24.28
CA SER A 300 21.61 -4.32 23.38
C SER A 300 20.10 -4.07 23.31
N MET A 301 19.66 -2.83 23.52
CA MET A 301 18.29 -2.43 23.21
C MET A 301 18.07 -2.20 21.71
N ASP A 302 19.08 -1.68 21.01
CA ASP A 302 19.07 -1.49 19.56
C ASP A 302 20.50 -1.43 19.03
N LEU A 303 20.72 -2.00 17.84
CA LEU A 303 22.01 -2.07 17.17
C LEU A 303 21.85 -1.82 15.67
N ARG A 304 22.64 -0.87 15.15
CA ARG A 304 22.66 -0.50 13.74
C ARG A 304 24.09 -0.43 13.24
N ARG A 305 24.43 -1.25 12.24
CA ARG A 305 25.77 -1.22 11.62
C ARG A 305 26.05 0.10 10.93
N GLN A 306 25.05 0.67 10.28
CA GLN A 306 25.14 1.95 9.60
C GLN A 306 23.80 2.65 9.65
N MET A 307 23.83 3.97 9.83
CA MET A 307 22.66 4.82 9.72
C MET A 307 23.08 6.16 9.13
N GLY A 308 22.39 6.58 8.07
CA GLY A 308 22.77 7.79 7.37
C GLY A 308 24.18 7.72 6.75
N SER A 309 24.80 8.88 6.61
CA SER A 309 26.10 9.00 5.94
C SER A 309 27.29 8.89 6.90
N LYS A 310 27.12 9.33 8.15
CA LYS A 310 28.22 9.49 9.11
C LYS A 310 28.24 8.50 10.25
N TYR A 311 27.09 7.92 10.63
CA TYR A 311 26.99 7.06 11.79
C TYR A 311 27.21 5.59 11.45
N LYS A 312 28.10 4.93 12.20
CA LYS A 312 28.38 3.49 12.09
C LYS A 312 28.49 2.84 13.46
N ASP A 313 28.20 1.55 13.50
CA ASP A 313 28.29 0.68 14.68
C ASP A 313 27.57 1.27 15.91
N LEU A 314 26.36 1.78 15.67
CA LEU A 314 25.52 2.38 16.69
C LEU A 314 24.96 1.30 17.62
N HIS A 315 25.00 1.59 18.91
CA HIS A 315 24.57 0.66 19.94
C HIS A 315 23.97 1.39 21.14
N ILE A 316 22.77 0.96 21.58
CA ILE A 316 22.19 1.34 22.87
C ILE A 316 22.35 0.18 23.85
N LYS A 317 23.23 0.32 24.85
CA LYS A 317 23.45 -0.71 25.88
C LYS A 317 23.57 -0.07 27.26
N GLY A 318 22.79 -0.57 28.22
CA GLY A 318 22.83 -0.09 29.60
C GLY A 318 22.58 1.43 29.78
N GLY A 319 21.74 2.03 28.93
CA GLY A 319 21.48 3.48 28.95
C GLY A 319 22.60 4.34 28.36
N MET A 320 23.55 3.74 27.66
CA MET A 320 24.60 4.43 26.90
C MET A 320 24.35 4.25 25.41
N LEU A 321 24.43 5.34 24.65
CA LEU A 321 24.52 5.32 23.20
C LEU A 321 25.98 5.49 22.81
N THR A 322 26.50 4.56 22.03
CA THR A 322 27.88 4.57 21.53
C THR A 322 27.92 4.23 20.05
N GLY A 323 28.97 4.68 19.37
CA GLY A 323 29.23 4.30 17.98
C GLY A 323 30.39 5.10 17.42
N THR A 324 30.45 5.20 16.09
CA THR A 324 31.36 6.12 15.41
C THR A 324 30.60 7.14 14.56
N TYR A 325 31.13 8.36 14.52
CA TYR A 325 30.65 9.47 13.71
C TYR A 325 31.83 10.02 12.91
N ASP A 326 31.76 9.98 11.58
CA ASP A 326 32.88 10.31 10.68
C ASP A 326 34.19 9.55 11.07
N GLY A 327 34.03 8.29 11.47
CA GLY A 327 35.14 7.40 11.87
C GLY A 327 35.73 7.68 13.25
N LYS A 328 35.23 8.67 14.00
CA LYS A 328 35.63 8.95 15.37
C LYS A 328 34.65 8.32 16.37
N PRO A 329 35.13 7.68 17.45
CA PRO A 329 34.25 7.14 18.47
C PRO A 329 33.51 8.27 19.21
N PHE A 330 32.25 8.03 19.56
CA PHE A 330 31.46 8.91 20.42
C PHE A 330 30.70 8.08 21.45
N GLY A 331 30.29 8.73 22.54
CA GLY A 331 29.50 8.07 23.57
C GLY A 331 28.85 9.03 24.54
N GLY A 332 27.65 8.67 25.00
CA GLY A 332 26.94 9.44 26.02
C GLY A 332 25.75 8.68 26.59
N THR A 333 25.24 9.17 27.71
CA THR A 333 24.02 8.63 28.32
C THR A 333 22.80 8.95 27.46
N THR A 334 21.90 8.00 27.30
CA THR A 334 20.63 8.18 26.58
C THR A 334 19.47 7.56 27.36
N LYS A 335 18.28 8.13 27.18
CA LYS A 335 17.00 7.52 27.60
C LYS A 335 16.29 6.81 26.45
N ALA A 336 16.85 6.87 25.24
CA ALA A 336 16.29 6.20 24.10
C ALA A 336 16.47 4.68 24.23
N THR A 337 15.49 3.95 23.72
CA THR A 337 15.53 2.48 23.60
C THR A 337 15.61 2.05 22.15
N LYS A 338 15.46 2.98 21.19
CA LYS A 338 15.44 2.68 19.76
C LYS A 338 16.15 3.75 18.93
N LEU A 339 16.89 3.29 17.93
CA LEU A 339 17.53 4.08 16.88
C LEU A 339 16.60 4.13 15.68
N MET A 340 16.21 5.34 15.26
CA MET A 340 15.18 5.50 14.22
C MET A 340 15.81 5.73 12.85
N THR A 341 16.47 6.87 12.67
CA THR A 341 17.08 7.31 11.40
C THR A 341 17.96 8.54 11.69
N THR A 342 18.55 9.15 10.67
CA THR A 342 19.25 10.43 10.76
C THR A 342 18.49 11.55 10.04
N MET A 343 18.85 12.79 10.35
CA MET A 343 18.35 13.99 9.66
C MET A 343 19.43 15.06 9.56
N MET A 344 19.41 15.87 8.51
CA MET A 344 20.27 17.04 8.35
C MET A 344 19.77 18.23 9.16
N LEU A 345 20.67 18.80 9.98
CA LEU A 345 20.37 19.93 10.87
C LEU A 345 20.71 21.28 10.21
N PRO A 346 20.17 22.41 10.73
CA PRO A 346 20.42 23.75 10.18
C PRO A 346 21.90 24.17 10.09
N ASP A 347 22.76 23.57 10.89
CA ASP A 347 24.20 23.83 10.89
C ASP A 347 24.99 22.94 9.90
N GLY A 348 24.30 22.11 9.12
CA GLY A 348 24.88 21.16 8.17
C GLY A 348 25.48 19.90 8.82
N SER A 349 25.23 19.66 10.11
CA SER A 349 25.57 18.40 10.77
C SER A 349 24.46 17.36 10.62
N GLU A 350 24.82 16.08 10.69
CA GLU A 350 23.85 14.98 10.64
C GLU A 350 23.46 14.62 12.08
N GLY A 351 22.19 14.86 12.42
CA GLY A 351 21.59 14.49 13.70
C GLY A 351 21.06 13.06 13.69
N LEU A 352 21.18 12.36 14.81
CA LEU A 352 20.65 11.02 15.01
C LEU A 352 19.30 11.08 15.72
N ILE A 353 18.25 10.60 15.07
CA ILE A 353 16.92 10.49 15.67
C ILE A 353 16.83 9.22 16.50
N THR A 354 16.52 9.40 17.77
CA THR A 354 16.36 8.33 18.76
C THR A 354 15.00 8.42 19.43
N MET A 355 14.47 7.28 19.87
CA MET A 355 13.16 7.18 20.48
C MET A 355 13.23 6.49 21.85
N GLY A 356 12.64 7.12 22.86
CA GLY A 356 12.38 6.56 24.18
C GLY A 356 10.99 6.98 24.66
N GLU A 357 10.91 7.66 25.80
CA GLU A 357 9.66 8.34 26.20
C GLU A 357 9.32 9.51 25.26
N HIS A 358 10.36 10.16 24.76
CA HIS A 358 10.33 11.28 23.82
C HIS A 358 11.13 10.90 22.58
N LEU A 359 10.90 11.62 21.48
CA LEU A 359 11.79 11.59 20.34
C LEU A 359 12.87 12.65 20.57
N SER A 360 14.13 12.25 20.42
CA SER A 360 15.28 13.12 20.61
C SER A 360 16.17 13.08 19.37
N VAL A 361 16.55 14.25 18.89
CA VAL A 361 17.55 14.42 17.83
C VAL A 361 18.87 14.74 18.50
N LEU A 362 19.76 13.75 18.51
CA LEU A 362 21.06 13.84 19.16
C LEU A 362 22.12 14.28 18.14
N LYS A 363 23.01 15.15 18.58
CA LYS A 363 24.16 15.62 17.81
C LYS A 363 25.45 15.16 18.48
N VAL A 364 26.41 14.72 17.67
CA VAL A 364 27.76 14.41 18.12
C VAL A 364 28.61 15.66 18.03
N GLU A 365 29.13 16.12 19.17
CA GLU A 365 30.03 17.26 19.23
C GLU A 365 31.46 16.88 18.81
N ALA A 366 32.29 17.88 18.54
CA ALA A 366 33.66 17.66 18.06
C ALA A 366 34.54 16.87 19.04
N ASP A 367 34.21 16.86 20.33
CA ASP A 367 34.87 16.11 21.39
C ASP A 367 34.34 14.67 21.59
N GLY A 368 33.35 14.25 20.79
CA GLY A 368 32.73 12.93 20.87
C GLY A 368 31.63 12.81 21.93
N THR A 369 31.22 13.91 22.55
CA THR A 369 30.06 13.95 23.45
C THR A 369 28.75 14.06 22.67
N LEU A 370 27.65 13.67 23.33
CA LEU A 370 26.30 13.77 22.77
C LEU A 370 25.55 14.95 23.38
N THR A 371 24.99 15.78 22.52
CA THR A 371 24.07 16.86 22.89
C THR A 371 22.69 16.61 22.29
N GLU A 372 21.63 16.92 23.04
CA GLU A 372 20.26 16.87 22.52
C GLU A 372 19.96 18.20 21.82
N ALA A 373 19.85 18.17 20.49
CA ALA A 373 19.61 19.36 19.67
C ALA A 373 18.12 19.72 19.62
N TYR A 374 17.26 18.70 19.52
CA TYR A 374 15.81 18.85 19.46
C TYR A 374 15.11 17.72 20.20
N THR A 375 13.96 18.04 20.79
CA THR A 375 13.15 17.08 21.53
C THR A 375 11.69 17.25 21.14
N LEU A 376 10.98 16.14 21.04
CA LEU A 376 9.55 16.12 20.82
C LEU A 376 8.91 15.19 21.84
N THR A 377 7.98 15.75 22.61
CA THR A 377 7.30 15.05 23.70
C THR A 377 5.95 14.50 23.25
N ARG A 378 5.39 13.56 24.04
CA ARG A 378 4.05 12.99 23.80
C ARG A 378 2.90 14.00 23.89
N LYS A 379 3.16 15.19 24.43
CA LYS A 379 2.18 16.28 24.48
C LYS A 379 2.14 17.09 23.18
N GLU A 380 3.23 17.05 22.42
CA GLU A 380 3.40 17.81 21.18
C GLU A 380 3.03 16.98 19.96
N ALA A 381 3.29 15.67 19.99
CA ALA A 381 2.91 14.76 18.91
C ALA A 381 2.62 13.33 19.39
N GLU A 382 1.90 12.56 18.58
CA GLU A 382 1.67 11.13 18.80
C GLU A 382 2.93 10.32 18.47
N LEU A 383 3.70 9.95 19.50
CA LEU A 383 4.98 9.26 19.31
C LEU A 383 4.88 7.73 19.26
N ALA A 384 3.88 7.14 19.92
CA ALA A 384 3.82 5.69 20.12
C ALA A 384 3.54 4.90 18.82
N THR A 385 2.75 5.48 17.91
CA THR A 385 2.34 4.84 16.65
C THR A 385 2.70 5.67 15.42
N GLY A 386 3.44 6.76 15.62
CA GLY A 386 3.91 7.65 14.57
C GLY A 386 5.06 7.03 13.79
N GLU A 387 5.07 7.25 12.48
CA GLU A 387 6.27 7.07 11.66
C GLU A 387 6.93 8.44 11.49
N PHE A 388 8.26 8.45 11.43
CA PHE A 388 9.07 9.65 11.38
C PHE A 388 9.92 9.60 10.12
N ILE A 389 9.71 10.56 9.23
CA ILE A 389 10.34 10.60 7.90
C ILE A 389 11.05 11.94 7.78
N PRO A 390 12.37 11.99 8.03
CA PRO A 390 13.17 13.16 7.75
C PRO A 390 13.30 13.38 6.25
N ALA A 391 13.13 14.62 5.82
CA ALA A 391 13.20 15.00 4.42
C ALA A 391 13.37 16.51 4.25
N ASP A 392 14.29 16.91 3.37
CA ASP A 392 14.42 18.27 2.84
C ASP A 392 13.27 18.56 1.84
N ILE A 393 12.11 19.00 2.37
CA ILE A 393 10.91 19.21 1.56
C ILE A 393 10.83 20.61 0.94
N ASP A 394 11.58 21.58 1.46
CA ASP A 394 11.64 22.95 0.93
C ASP A 394 12.96 23.28 0.20
N HIS A 395 13.84 22.28 0.07
CA HIS A 395 15.08 22.29 -0.72
C HIS A 395 16.15 23.26 -0.18
N ASP A 396 16.17 23.48 1.12
CA ASP A 396 17.17 24.33 1.80
C ASP A 396 18.37 23.52 2.37
N LYS A 397 18.39 22.19 2.16
CA LYS A 397 19.37 21.23 2.68
C LYS A 397 19.28 20.95 4.18
N VAL A 398 18.22 21.40 4.83
CA VAL A 398 17.85 21.04 6.20
C VAL A 398 16.68 20.09 6.09
N ASP A 399 16.72 18.99 6.84
CA ASP A 399 15.59 18.06 6.83
C ASP A 399 14.46 18.59 7.74
N GLU A 400 13.26 18.66 7.21
CA GLU A 400 12.03 18.67 7.99
C GLU A 400 11.72 17.26 8.52
N LEU A 401 10.99 17.19 9.62
CA LEU A 401 10.49 15.95 10.18
C LEU A 401 9.00 15.79 9.87
N LEU A 402 8.68 14.85 8.97
CA LEU A 402 7.31 14.45 8.70
C LEU A 402 6.89 13.40 9.73
N ILE A 403 5.83 13.70 10.48
CA ILE A 403 5.28 12.83 11.53
C ILE A 403 3.94 12.27 11.08
N ALA A 404 3.91 10.96 10.85
CA ALA A 404 2.74 10.22 10.41
C ALA A 404 1.82 9.81 11.59
N GLY A 405 1.49 10.78 12.45
CA GLY A 405 0.64 10.62 13.64
C GLY A 405 -0.78 11.14 13.44
N LYS A 406 -1.55 11.23 14.53
CA LYS A 406 -2.87 11.88 14.58
C LYS A 406 -2.87 13.05 15.57
N PRO A 407 -2.86 14.30 15.09
CA PRO A 407 -2.72 14.70 13.69
C PRO A 407 -1.30 14.45 13.15
N SER A 408 -1.16 14.50 11.82
CA SER A 408 0.14 14.46 11.14
C SER A 408 0.73 15.85 11.05
N TYR A 409 2.07 15.95 11.18
CA TYR A 409 2.79 17.22 11.20
C TYR A 409 3.97 17.22 10.22
N ILE A 410 4.29 18.41 9.72
CA ILE A 410 5.59 18.72 9.12
C ILE A 410 6.27 19.71 10.06
N LEU A 411 7.38 19.29 10.66
CA LEU A 411 8.12 20.10 11.62
C LEU A 411 9.47 20.51 11.04
N LYS A 412 9.78 21.82 11.05
CA LYS A 412 11.10 22.34 10.68
C LYS A 412 11.93 22.65 11.92
N PRO A 413 13.18 22.18 12.03
CA PRO A 413 14.04 22.53 13.15
C PRO A 413 14.45 24.02 13.09
N LYS A 414 14.30 24.74 14.21
CA LYS A 414 14.77 26.14 14.35
C LYS A 414 16.15 26.20 15.00
N ALA A 415 16.87 27.30 14.78
CA ALA A 415 18.19 27.52 15.36
C ALA A 415 18.19 27.64 16.90
N ASP A 416 17.04 27.90 17.53
CA ASP A 416 16.86 27.99 18.98
C ASP A 416 16.58 26.64 19.67
N GLY A 417 16.62 25.54 18.92
CA GLY A 417 16.34 24.19 19.44
C GLY A 417 14.85 23.84 19.50
N THR A 418 13.97 24.69 18.95
CA THR A 418 12.52 24.42 18.88
C THR A 418 12.07 23.93 17.50
N TRP A 419 10.83 23.45 17.42
CA TRP A 419 10.19 23.02 16.17
C TRP A 419 9.24 24.09 15.64
N GLU A 420 9.36 24.43 14.36
CA GLU A 420 8.32 25.14 13.61
C GLU A 420 7.31 24.16 13.05
N ILE A 421 6.03 24.40 13.25
CA ILE A 421 4.99 23.66 12.53
C ILE A 421 4.79 24.32 11.18
N LEU A 422 5.31 23.71 10.11
CA LEU A 422 5.08 24.17 8.74
C LEU A 422 3.68 23.79 8.25
N TRP A 423 3.23 22.59 8.62
CA TRP A 423 1.92 22.08 8.24
C TRP A 423 1.41 21.10 9.29
N ALA A 424 0.09 21.06 9.47
CA ALA A 424 -0.59 20.07 10.29
C ALA A 424 -1.87 19.60 9.59
N SER A 425 -2.14 18.30 9.67
CA SER A 425 -3.46 17.79 9.30
C SER A 425 -4.50 18.29 10.32
N ALA A 426 -5.78 18.26 9.95
CA ALA A 426 -6.84 18.56 10.92
C ALA A 426 -6.71 17.64 12.16
N GLU A 427 -6.97 18.17 13.36
CA GLU A 427 -6.77 17.46 14.64
C GLU A 427 -7.44 16.08 14.70
N ASN A 428 -8.59 15.95 14.05
CA ASN A 428 -9.37 14.70 14.02
C ASN A 428 -9.21 13.91 12.71
N ASP A 429 -8.23 14.25 11.86
CA ASP A 429 -7.97 13.51 10.64
C ASP A 429 -7.27 12.19 10.96
N LYS A 430 -8.06 11.13 11.12
CA LYS A 430 -7.55 9.78 11.37
C LYS A 430 -6.97 9.11 10.13
N SER A 431 -7.13 9.72 8.97
CA SER A 431 -6.88 9.09 7.68
C SER A 431 -5.63 9.60 7.01
N PHE A 432 -5.35 10.91 7.12
CA PHE A 432 -4.11 11.46 6.61
C PHE A 432 -2.90 10.83 7.33
N ARG A 433 -1.96 10.29 6.57
CA ARG A 433 -0.73 9.70 7.11
C ARG A 433 0.37 9.76 6.06
N PHE A 434 1.51 10.37 6.38
CA PHE A 434 2.70 10.29 5.54
C PHE A 434 3.15 8.83 5.38
N SER A 435 3.78 8.51 4.27
CA SER A 435 4.27 7.16 4.00
C SER A 435 5.68 7.15 3.45
N ASN A 436 6.07 8.16 2.66
CA ASN A 436 7.43 8.29 2.15
C ASN A 436 7.72 9.73 1.67
N PHE A 437 8.98 10.03 1.40
CA PHE A 437 9.42 11.20 0.63
C PHE A 437 10.50 10.76 -0.35
N ALA A 438 10.16 10.73 -1.64
CA ALA A 438 11.04 10.20 -2.67
C ALA A 438 10.63 10.70 -4.05
N SER A 439 11.57 10.66 -5.01
CA SER A 439 11.25 10.88 -6.42
C SER A 439 10.42 9.71 -6.92
N VAL A 440 9.26 9.97 -7.53
CA VAL A 440 8.48 8.97 -8.27
C VAL A 440 8.79 9.11 -9.76
N GLY A 441 9.21 8.02 -10.41
CA GLY A 441 9.77 8.06 -11.75
C GLY A 441 11.14 8.76 -11.77
N ALA A 442 11.36 9.63 -12.77
CA ALA A 442 12.56 10.47 -12.88
C ALA A 442 12.33 11.91 -12.38
N GLY A 443 11.26 12.14 -11.61
CA GLY A 443 10.85 13.46 -11.12
C GLY A 443 11.65 13.98 -9.93
N GLN A 444 11.26 15.15 -9.44
CA GLN A 444 11.72 15.65 -8.14
C GLN A 444 11.11 14.83 -7.00
N PRO A 445 11.78 14.76 -5.83
CA PRO A 445 11.18 14.18 -4.64
C PRO A 445 9.86 14.85 -4.29
N GLU A 446 8.87 14.04 -3.95
CA GLU A 446 7.56 14.50 -3.50
C GLU A 446 7.14 13.77 -2.22
N ILE A 447 6.23 14.38 -1.48
CA ILE A 447 5.66 13.79 -0.27
C ILE A 447 4.63 12.76 -0.69
N ILE A 448 4.83 11.51 -0.28
CA ILE A 448 3.88 10.44 -0.54
C ILE A 448 3.10 10.19 0.74
N ALA A 449 1.79 10.37 0.65
CA ALA A 449 0.89 10.24 1.78
C ALA A 449 -0.38 9.47 1.43
N LYS A 450 -1.01 8.99 2.47
CA LYS A 450 -2.34 8.38 2.42
C LYS A 450 -3.32 9.46 2.81
N ALA A 451 -4.20 9.86 1.91
CA ALA A 451 -5.19 10.89 2.14
C ALA A 451 -6.61 10.32 2.16
N LYS A 452 -7.50 10.98 2.90
CA LYS A 452 -8.94 10.65 2.86
C LYS A 452 -9.60 11.21 1.61
N SER A 453 -10.79 10.67 1.37
CA SER A 453 -11.80 11.30 0.53
C SER A 453 -12.12 12.72 1.01
N TRP A 454 -12.43 13.61 0.06
CA TRP A 454 -12.77 15.00 0.37
C TRP A 454 -14.05 15.15 1.21
N VAL A 455 -15.03 14.27 1.01
CA VAL A 455 -16.36 14.35 1.65
C VAL A 455 -16.65 13.17 2.57
N SER A 456 -16.08 11.99 2.28
CA SER A 456 -16.43 10.78 3.01
C SER A 456 -15.99 10.84 4.47
N THR A 457 -16.85 10.32 5.35
CA THR A 457 -16.52 10.04 6.75
C THR A 457 -15.87 8.68 6.95
N THR A 458 -15.71 7.89 5.88
CA THR A 458 -15.02 6.59 5.96
C THR A 458 -13.52 6.82 6.08
N ASP A 459 -12.86 6.08 6.96
CA ASP A 459 -11.39 6.12 7.15
C ASP A 459 -10.61 5.45 5.99
N SER A 460 -11.19 5.43 4.79
CA SER A 460 -10.54 4.91 3.59
C SER A 460 -9.41 5.84 3.19
N ARG A 461 -8.23 5.25 3.04
CA ARG A 461 -6.98 5.94 2.73
C ARG A 461 -6.61 5.67 1.29
N TYR A 462 -6.37 6.71 0.51
CA TYR A 462 -5.94 6.62 -0.89
C TYR A 462 -4.53 7.15 -1.01
N LEU A 463 -3.72 6.53 -1.87
CA LEU A 463 -2.35 6.98 -2.07
C LEU A 463 -2.33 8.25 -2.92
N SER A 464 -1.62 9.27 -2.45
CA SER A 464 -1.47 10.56 -3.12
C SER A 464 -0.03 11.06 -3.02
N GLY A 465 0.39 11.83 -4.02
CA GLY A 465 1.64 12.59 -4.02
C GLY A 465 1.37 14.08 -3.81
N TYR A 466 2.24 14.75 -3.06
CA TYR A 466 2.13 16.16 -2.71
C TYR A 466 3.44 16.90 -2.88
N ASN A 467 3.37 18.13 -3.38
CA ASN A 467 4.42 19.12 -3.20
C ASN A 467 4.11 19.99 -1.99
N TYR A 468 5.15 20.33 -1.23
CA TYR A 468 5.03 21.34 -0.20
C TYR A 468 5.13 22.74 -0.82
N THR A 469 4.22 23.63 -0.41
CA THR A 469 4.21 25.04 -0.78
C THR A 469 3.95 25.88 0.48
N PRO A 470 4.26 27.20 0.47
CA PRO A 470 3.93 28.07 1.59
C PRO A 470 2.43 28.12 1.95
N ASP A 471 1.55 27.81 0.99
CA ASP A 471 0.10 27.76 1.19
C ASP A 471 -0.38 26.38 1.71
N GLY A 472 0.52 25.40 1.80
CA GLY A 472 0.26 24.04 2.27
C GLY A 472 0.64 22.96 1.25
N LEU A 473 0.04 21.78 1.40
CA LEU A 473 0.28 20.64 0.52
C LEU A 473 -0.55 20.73 -0.76
N GLU A 474 0.11 20.86 -1.91
CA GLU A 474 -0.51 20.80 -3.24
C GLU A 474 -0.49 19.36 -3.76
N GLU A 475 -1.66 18.79 -4.08
CA GLU A 475 -1.76 17.41 -4.57
C GLU A 475 -1.32 17.31 -6.04
N ASN A 476 -0.28 16.52 -6.30
CA ASN A 476 0.22 16.23 -7.65
C ASN A 476 -0.63 15.16 -8.34
N TRP A 477 -0.93 14.09 -7.60
CA TRP A 477 -1.69 12.96 -8.08
C TRP A 477 -2.37 12.23 -6.93
N ARG A 478 -3.44 11.50 -7.27
CA ARG A 478 -4.18 10.63 -6.36
C ARG A 478 -4.61 9.36 -7.09
N ILE A 479 -4.38 8.22 -6.46
CA ILE A 479 -4.91 6.93 -6.90
C ILE A 479 -5.79 6.33 -5.81
N TYR A 480 -6.98 5.89 -6.22
CA TYR A 480 -8.02 5.41 -5.30
C TYR A 480 -7.81 3.94 -4.92
N LEU A 481 -6.63 3.64 -4.35
CA LEU A 481 -6.24 2.33 -3.86
C LEU A 481 -5.78 2.42 -2.39
N PRO A 482 -6.27 1.52 -1.51
CA PRO A 482 -5.89 1.47 -0.10
C PRO A 482 -4.56 0.73 0.10
N LEU A 483 -3.49 1.30 -0.45
CA LEU A 483 -2.15 0.74 -0.39
C LEU A 483 -1.51 0.93 0.98
N ILE A 484 -0.70 -0.04 1.41
CA ILE A 484 0.12 0.00 2.63
C ILE A 484 1.56 -0.42 2.36
N ASN A 485 2.44 -0.18 3.34
CA ASN A 485 3.90 -0.40 3.24
C ASN A 485 4.47 0.19 1.96
N VAL A 486 4.21 1.48 1.73
CA VAL A 486 4.56 2.13 0.47
C VAL A 486 6.04 2.47 0.49
N GLN A 487 6.79 1.85 -0.42
CA GLN A 487 8.20 2.13 -0.67
C GLN A 487 8.37 2.67 -2.08
N VAL A 488 9.42 3.44 -2.31
CA VAL A 488 9.74 4.02 -3.62
C VAL A 488 11.19 3.77 -3.94
N GLY A 489 11.46 3.25 -5.14
CA GLY A 489 12.80 2.85 -5.54
C GLY A 489 12.88 2.31 -6.95
N ASP A 490 14.09 2.28 -7.52
CA ASP A 490 14.36 1.72 -8.86
C ASP A 490 14.49 0.20 -8.78
N VAL A 491 13.42 -0.51 -9.13
CA VAL A 491 13.36 -1.98 -8.98
C VAL A 491 13.78 -2.70 -10.26
N ASP A 492 13.60 -2.11 -11.45
CA ASP A 492 14.04 -2.73 -12.72
C ASP A 492 15.35 -2.21 -13.29
N GLY A 493 15.95 -1.19 -12.68
CA GLY A 493 17.23 -0.61 -13.08
C GLY A 493 17.12 0.37 -14.24
N ASP A 494 15.93 0.90 -14.53
CA ASP A 494 15.74 1.86 -15.61
C ASP A 494 15.96 3.32 -15.20
N LYS A 495 16.40 3.54 -13.95
CA LYS A 495 16.61 4.85 -13.31
C LYS A 495 15.34 5.64 -13.10
N GLN A 496 14.19 4.99 -13.10
CA GLN A 496 12.91 5.56 -12.72
C GLN A 496 12.40 4.82 -11.51
N ASN A 497 12.12 5.56 -10.44
CA ASN A 497 11.64 4.93 -9.23
C ASN A 497 10.19 4.48 -9.39
N GLU A 498 9.92 3.21 -9.09
CA GLU A 498 8.58 2.67 -8.95
C GLU A 498 8.03 2.84 -7.54
N ILE A 499 6.71 2.81 -7.42
CA ILE A 499 6.03 2.65 -6.14
C ILE A 499 5.80 1.17 -5.90
N VAL A 500 6.35 0.66 -4.80
CA VAL A 500 6.14 -0.71 -4.32
C VAL A 500 5.22 -0.67 -3.11
N ALA A 501 4.11 -1.41 -3.14
CA ALA A 501 3.14 -1.42 -2.06
C ALA A 501 2.43 -2.77 -1.93
N THR A 502 1.67 -2.93 -0.85
CA THR A 502 0.80 -4.08 -0.64
C THR A 502 -0.62 -3.63 -0.32
N ILE A 503 -1.60 -4.55 -0.39
CA ILE A 503 -2.97 -4.33 0.10
C ILE A 503 -3.20 -5.24 1.30
N TYR A 504 -3.84 -4.72 2.35
CA TYR A 504 -4.24 -5.50 3.54
C TYR A 504 -4.86 -6.85 3.17
N ASN A 505 -4.45 -7.92 3.84
CA ASN A 505 -4.95 -9.29 3.73
C ASN A 505 -4.79 -9.94 2.35
N THR A 506 -4.09 -9.30 1.41
CA THR A 506 -3.77 -9.91 0.11
C THR A 506 -2.43 -10.64 0.14
N HIS A 507 -1.48 -10.17 0.97
CA HIS A 507 -0.07 -10.59 0.96
C HIS A 507 0.54 -10.61 -0.45
N ARG A 508 0.09 -9.68 -1.31
CA ARG A 508 0.64 -9.47 -2.64
C ARG A 508 1.44 -8.18 -2.65
N VAL A 509 2.55 -8.23 -3.38
CA VAL A 509 3.36 -7.06 -3.71
C VAL A 509 2.92 -6.53 -5.05
N LEU A 510 2.67 -5.23 -5.10
CA LEU A 510 2.29 -4.47 -6.29
C LEU A 510 3.41 -3.49 -6.61
N VAL A 511 3.86 -3.49 -7.87
CA VAL A 511 4.86 -2.55 -8.39
C VAL A 511 4.20 -1.66 -9.43
N PHE A 512 4.14 -0.37 -9.15
CA PHE A 512 3.51 0.64 -10.00
C PHE A 512 4.59 1.49 -10.67
N LYS A 513 4.54 1.53 -12.00
CA LYS A 513 5.40 2.38 -12.83
C LYS A 513 4.64 3.63 -13.27
N PRO A 514 5.17 4.85 -13.04
CA PRO A 514 4.54 6.07 -13.52
C PRO A 514 4.53 6.13 -15.05
N HIS A 515 3.54 6.81 -15.63
CA HIS A 515 3.49 7.09 -17.06
C HIS A 515 3.06 8.53 -17.34
N ASN A 516 3.53 9.07 -18.47
CA ASN A 516 3.22 10.45 -18.87
C ASN A 516 1.97 10.58 -19.75
N VAL A 517 1.20 9.49 -19.92
CA VAL A 517 -0.04 9.53 -20.71
C VAL A 517 -1.13 10.20 -19.87
N PRO A 518 -1.78 11.29 -20.35
CA PRO A 518 -2.81 12.00 -19.61
C PRO A 518 -4.16 11.26 -19.71
N VAL A 519 -4.22 10.02 -19.23
CA VAL A 519 -5.35 9.09 -19.40
C VAL A 519 -6.64 9.69 -18.83
N LEU A 520 -6.56 10.36 -17.67
CA LEU A 520 -7.71 11.02 -17.07
C LEU A 520 -8.26 12.13 -17.98
N THR A 521 -7.41 13.03 -18.45
CA THR A 521 -7.78 14.12 -19.38
C THR A 521 -8.37 13.58 -20.67
N LEU A 522 -7.76 12.54 -21.26
CA LEU A 522 -8.27 11.89 -22.46
C LEU A 522 -9.65 11.26 -22.20
N THR A 523 -9.87 10.67 -21.03
CA THR A 523 -11.15 10.08 -20.63
C THR A 523 -12.22 11.16 -20.45
N ILE A 524 -11.88 12.32 -19.88
CA ILE A 524 -12.78 13.48 -19.76
C ILE A 524 -13.17 14.00 -21.14
N ILE A 525 -12.19 14.21 -22.03
CA ILE A 525 -12.45 14.67 -23.41
C ILE A 525 -13.34 13.66 -24.15
N LEU A 526 -13.07 12.36 -24.00
CA LEU A 526 -13.90 11.29 -24.58
C LEU A 526 -15.34 11.34 -24.05
N PHE A 527 -15.51 11.52 -22.74
CA PHE A 527 -16.83 11.61 -22.12
C PHE A 527 -17.61 12.84 -22.62
N ILE A 528 -17.01 14.01 -22.60
CA ILE A 528 -17.61 15.27 -23.11
C ILE A 528 -17.92 15.14 -24.60
N GLY A 529 -17.00 14.57 -25.38
CA GLY A 529 -17.18 14.33 -26.82
C GLY A 529 -18.37 13.42 -27.13
N LEU A 530 -18.57 12.34 -26.35
CA LEU A 530 -19.72 11.45 -26.48
C LEU A 530 -21.04 12.16 -26.14
N LEU A 531 -21.06 13.00 -25.10
CA LEU A 531 -22.22 13.82 -24.76
C LEU A 531 -22.53 14.83 -25.87
N GLY A 532 -21.53 15.57 -26.34
CA GLY A 532 -21.66 16.54 -27.43
C GLY A 532 -22.15 15.91 -28.73
N TYR A 533 -21.60 14.76 -29.11
CA TYR A 533 -22.08 13.97 -30.25
C TYR A 533 -23.56 13.61 -30.10
N GLY A 534 -23.95 13.15 -28.91
CA GLY A 534 -25.34 12.85 -28.59
C GLY A 534 -26.26 14.06 -28.75
N VAL A 535 -25.85 15.24 -28.24
CA VAL A 535 -26.63 16.48 -28.32
C VAL A 535 -26.79 16.94 -29.77
N VAL A 536 -25.72 16.99 -30.54
CA VAL A 536 -25.76 17.37 -31.97
C VAL A 536 -26.68 16.43 -32.74
N ARG A 537 -26.59 15.13 -32.46
CA ARG A 537 -27.44 14.13 -33.10
C ARG A 537 -28.91 14.26 -32.69
N ARG A 538 -29.18 14.63 -31.44
CA ARG A 538 -30.53 14.93 -30.94
C ARG A 538 -31.11 16.13 -31.69
N VAL A 539 -30.36 17.22 -31.84
CA VAL A 539 -30.81 18.43 -32.54
C VAL A 539 -31.00 18.19 -34.04
N ARG A 540 -30.15 17.40 -34.69
CA ARG A 540 -30.28 17.09 -36.14
C ARG A 540 -31.45 16.16 -36.49
N HIS A 541 -32.01 15.45 -35.52
CA HIS A 541 -33.08 14.47 -35.72
C HIS A 541 -34.33 14.73 -34.87
N ALA A 542 -34.34 15.82 -34.09
CA ALA A 542 -35.54 16.44 -33.55
C ALA A 542 -36.22 17.23 -34.67
#